data_AF-A0A832ZPS1-F1
#
_entry.id   AF-A0A832ZPS1-F1
#
_cell.length_a   1.000
_cell.length_b   1.000
_cell.length_c   1.000
_cell.angle_alpha   90.00
_cell.angle_beta   90.00
_cell.angle_gamma   90.00
#
_symmetry.space_group_name_H-M   'P 1'
#
loop_
_entity.id
_entity.type
_entity.pdbx_description
1 polymer ?
#
loop_
_entity_poly.entity_id
_entity_poly.type
_entity_poly.pdbx_seq_one_letter_code
_entity_poly.pdbx_strand_id
1 'polypeptide(L)' 'MAKGPKYVVKFRRLRERRTNYKLRFALLKSGKPFFIVRRSLRYIYVSLS' A
#
# COMPACT_ATOMS: atom_id res chain seq x y z
N MET A 1 -6.66 11.10 -12.65
CA MET A 1 -6.06 11.36 -13.97
C MET A 1 -5.20 12.61 -13.86
N ALA A 2 -4.20 12.77 -14.73
CA ALA A 2 -3.42 14.00 -14.79
C ALA A 2 -4.32 15.13 -15.33
N LYS A 3 -4.34 16.28 -14.66
CA LYS A 3 -5.17 17.43 -15.05
C LYS A 3 -4.40 18.50 -15.84
N GLY A 4 -3.08 18.39 -15.94
CA GLY A 4 -2.22 19.35 -16.62
C GLY A 4 -0.74 19.13 -16.30
N PRO A 5 0.17 19.93 -16.89
CA PRO A 5 1.62 19.72 -16.80
C PRO A 5 2.17 19.86 -15.38
N LYS A 6 1.54 20.67 -14.52
CA LYS A 6 1.94 20.84 -13.10
C LYS A 6 1.35 19.78 -12.15
N TYR A 7 0.47 18.90 -12.63
CA TYR A 7 -0.25 17.99 -11.76
C TYR A 7 0.61 16.79 -11.34
N VAL A 8 0.96 16.71 -10.06
CA VAL A 8 1.70 15.56 -9.52
C VAL A 8 0.76 14.36 -9.38
N VAL A 9 0.99 13.35 -10.22
CA VAL A 9 0.20 12.13 -10.21
C VAL A 9 0.58 11.26 -9.02
N LYS A 10 -0.42 10.92 -8.20
CA LYS A 10 -0.25 9.98 -7.09
C LYS A 10 0.26 8.62 -7.58
N PHE A 11 1.08 7.96 -6.75
CA PHE A 11 1.57 6.60 -7.03
C PHE A 11 0.42 5.63 -7.38
N ARG A 12 0.68 4.69 -8.29
CA ARG A 12 -0.32 3.74 -8.82
C ARG A 12 -1.11 3.03 -7.71
N ARG A 13 -0.42 2.42 -6.74
CA ARG A 13 -1.08 1.69 -5.63
C ARG A 13 -1.93 2.58 -4.71
N LEU A 14 -1.63 3.88 -4.63
CA LEU A 14 -2.45 4.84 -3.89
C LEU A 14 -3.72 5.19 -4.68
N ARG A 15 -3.60 5.33 -6.00
CA ARG A 15 -4.76 5.53 -6.91
C ARG A 15 -5.72 4.33 -6.86
N GLU A 16 -5.17 3.12 -6.87
CA GLU A 16 -5.93 1.87 -6.71
C GLU A 16 -6.39 1.61 -5.26
N ARG A 17 -6.06 2.49 -4.30
CA ARG A 17 -6.33 2.35 -2.86
C ARG A 17 -5.84 1.04 -2.22
N ARG A 18 -4.85 0.38 -2.82
CA ARG A 18 -4.31 -0.91 -2.36
C ARG A 18 -3.26 -0.79 -1.25
N THR A 19 -2.67 0.38 -1.05
CA THR A 19 -1.55 0.56 -0.11
C THR A 19 -1.62 1.90 0.61
N ASN A 20 -1.53 1.86 1.94
CA ASN A 20 -1.32 3.03 2.78
C ASN A 20 0.19 3.23 3.01
N TYR A 21 0.76 4.25 2.35
CA TYR A 21 2.20 4.53 2.40
C TYR A 21 2.67 5.06 3.75
N LYS A 22 1.82 5.77 4.51
CA LYS A 22 2.20 6.26 5.86
C LYS A 22 2.44 5.09 6.82
N LEU A 23 1.52 4.12 6.84
CA LEU A 23 1.65 2.91 7.64
C LEU A 23 2.81 2.03 7.14
N ARG A 24 2.93 1.84 5.82
CA ARG A 24 4.02 1.05 5.23
C ARG A 24 5.39 1.59 5.62
N PHE A 25 5.56 2.91 5.62
CA PHE A 25 6.82 3.55 6.03
C PHE A 25 7.16 3.27 7.50
N ALA A 26 6.19 3.43 8.41
CA ALA A 26 6.40 3.13 9.83
C ALA A 26 6.76 1.66 10.07
N LEU A 27 6.11 0.74 9.36
CA LEU A 27 6.42 -0.69 9.41
C LEU A 27 7.85 -0.94 8.91
N LEU A 28 8.21 -0.47 7.71
CA LEU A 28 9.57 -0.62 7.16
C LEU A 28 10.65 -0.07 8.11
N LYS A 29 10.38 1.07 8.75
CA LYS A 29 11.30 1.67 9.73
C LYS A 29 11.55 0.79 10.96
N SER A 30 10.63 -0.12 11.29
CA SER A 30 10.82 -1.04 12.42
C SER A 30 11.90 -2.10 12.19
N GLY A 31 12.31 -2.34 10.93
CA GLY A 31 13.36 -3.30 10.57
C GLY A 31 13.00 -4.78 10.80
N LYS A 32 11.76 -5.07 11.19
CA LYS A 32 11.26 -6.43 11.43
C LYS A 32 10.46 -6.90 10.21
N PRO A 33 10.34 -8.21 9.97
CA PRO A 33 9.42 -8.70 8.95
C PRO A 33 7.99 -8.30 9.30
N PHE A 34 7.18 -7.98 8.29
CA PHE A 34 5.78 -7.58 8.48
C PHE A 34 4.84 -8.74 8.15
N PHE A 35 3.84 -8.94 8.98
CA PHE A 35 2.76 -9.88 8.71
C PHE A 35 1.65 -9.19 7.92
N ILE A 36 1.61 -9.45 6.60
CA ILE A 36 0.65 -8.82 5.70
C ILE A 36 -0.60 -9.68 5.62
N VAL A 37 -1.68 -9.21 6.23
CA VAL A 37 -3.00 -9.85 6.15
C VAL A 37 -3.87 -9.13 5.13
N ARG A 38 -4.45 -9.89 4.18
CA ARG A 38 -5.40 -9.39 3.19
C ARG A 38 -6.67 -10.23 3.26
N ARG A 39 -7.80 -9.57 3.53
CA ARG A 39 -9.11 -10.20 3.52
C ARG A 39 -9.77 -10.04 2.15
N SER A 40 -10.35 -11.12 1.66
CA SER A 40 -11.33 -11.12 0.57
C SER A 40 -12.68 -11.62 1.11
N LEU A 41 -13.71 -11.66 0.26
CA LEU A 41 -15.04 -12.12 0.67
C LEU A 41 -15.05 -13.62 1.05
N ARG A 42 -14.16 -14.43 0.45
CA ARG A 42 -14.11 -15.89 0.64
C ARG A 42 -12.89 -16.37 1.43
N TYR A 43 -11.75 -15.71 1.23
CA TYR A 43 -10.46 -16.16 1.79
C TYR A 43 -9.70 -15.04 2.51
N ILE A 44 -8.80 -15.45 3.40
CA ILE A 44 -7.82 -14.59 4.04
C ILE A 44 -6.45 -15.02 3.54
N TYR A 45 -5.69 -14.07 3.01
CA TYR A 45 -4.32 -14.28 2.55
C TYR A 45 -3.35 -13.71 3.57
N VAL A 46 -2.32 -14.48 3.84
CA VAL A 46 -1.25 -14.13 4.77
C VAL A 46 0.07 -14.24 4.02
N SER A 47 0.90 -13.21 4.14
CA SER A 47 2.26 -13.20 3.59
C SER A 47 3.22 -12.61 4.62
N LEU A 48 4.38 -13.26 4.74
CA LEU A 48 5.52 -12.72 5.46
C LEU A 48 6.44 -12.03 4.45
N SER A 49 6.85 -10.81 4.75
CA SER A 49 7.83 -10.04 3.97
C SER A 49 8.90 -9.46 4.87
#